data_AF-A0A932HT64-F1
#
_entry.id   AF-A0A932HT64-F1
#
_cell.length_a   1.000
_cell.length_b   1.000
_cell.length_c   1.000
_cell.angle_alpha   90.00
_cell.angle_beta   90.00
_cell.angle_gamma   90.00
#
_symmetry.space_group_name_H-M   'P 1'
#
loop_
_entity.id
_entity.type
_entity.pdbx_description
1 polymer ?
#
loop_
_entity_poly.entity_id
_entity_poly.type
_entity_poly.pdbx_seq_one_letter_code
_entity_poly.pdbx_strand_id
1 'polypeptide(L)'
;MKTLKSAFTIGLALVVGVSMMLYVTGCSESDPVEEGVKPITEDLFPLVVGHKITLSGFLRDKTTDVNIEATGAVYEARMTVAANNAATPFGPAHVLSDSQRVPTGIANPPTVWVVSSFYIQRDAPTGSGNFSFLTNIGRFYRLFGLSRPDSLQWIQLVKQDAGVGVEWTGFDGTWTGPTGQVRLQIVGKIVGQESLTLGGQTFNAYKVTATRKVYLGGSTTPAQVGETATIWLVANLGIVKFIFNADGESNGFYREFKSKNW
;
A
#
# COMPACT_ATOMS: atom_id res chain seq x y z
N MET A 1 -10.04 72.88 36.78
CA MET A 1 -9.50 71.54 37.14
C MET A 1 -10.49 70.37 37.03
N LYS A 2 -11.83 70.56 37.02
CA LYS A 2 -12.79 69.44 36.87
C LYS A 2 -12.96 68.90 35.44
N THR A 3 -12.75 69.74 34.42
CA THR A 3 -12.95 69.37 33.00
C THR A 3 -11.83 68.48 32.44
N LEU A 4 -10.59 68.65 32.89
CA LEU A 4 -9.44 67.86 32.41
C LEU A 4 -9.50 66.40 32.88
N LYS A 5 -9.98 66.15 34.10
CA LYS A 5 -10.16 64.78 34.63
C LYS A 5 -11.25 64.02 33.86
N SER A 6 -12.34 64.70 33.50
CA SER A 6 -13.45 64.08 32.76
C SER A 6 -13.05 63.67 31.34
N ALA A 7 -12.27 64.49 30.64
CA ALA A 7 -11.77 64.15 29.31
C ALA A 7 -10.79 62.96 29.31
N PHE A 8 -9.95 62.86 30.35
CA PHE A 8 -9.00 61.76 30.48
C PHE A 8 -9.70 60.42 30.79
N THR A 9 -10.74 60.44 31.63
CA THR A 9 -11.52 59.22 31.95
C THR A 9 -12.33 58.72 30.74
N ILE A 10 -12.90 59.63 29.94
CA ILE A 10 -13.64 59.26 28.71
C ILE A 10 -12.68 58.69 27.66
N GLY A 11 -11.48 59.28 27.50
CA GLY A 11 -10.46 58.76 26.60
C GLY A 11 -9.98 57.36 26.98
N LEU A 12 -9.75 57.12 28.27
CA LEU A 12 -9.33 55.81 28.76
C LEU A 12 -10.43 54.74 28.57
N ALA A 13 -11.70 55.09 28.83
CA ALA A 13 -12.83 54.18 28.60
C ALA A 13 -12.99 53.81 27.12
N LEU A 14 -12.76 54.76 26.20
CA LEU A 14 -12.78 54.51 24.76
C LEU A 14 -11.64 53.59 24.32
N VAL A 15 -10.42 53.78 24.83
CA VAL A 15 -9.27 52.91 24.51
C VAL A 15 -9.53 51.49 25.02
N VAL A 16 -9.98 51.33 26.27
CA VAL A 16 -10.30 50.01 26.83
C VAL A 16 -11.45 49.34 26.06
N GLY A 17 -12.48 50.09 25.67
CA GLY A 17 -13.60 49.58 24.87
C GLY A 17 -13.16 49.10 23.48
N VAL A 18 -12.32 49.86 22.78
CA VAL A 18 -11.78 49.47 21.47
C VAL A 18 -10.83 48.29 21.59
N SER A 19 -9.97 48.24 22.63
CA SER A 19 -9.09 47.10 22.89
C SER A 19 -9.85 45.82 23.25
N MET A 20 -10.99 45.93 23.96
CA MET A 20 -11.88 44.79 24.22
C MET A 20 -12.63 44.35 22.96
N MET A 21 -13.07 45.28 22.09
CA MET A 21 -13.69 44.91 20.82
C MET A 21 -12.73 44.20 19.86
N LEU A 22 -11.45 44.62 19.82
CA LEU A 22 -10.41 43.95 19.03
C LEU A 22 -10.05 42.55 19.58
N TYR A 23 -10.30 42.29 20.86
CA TYR A 23 -10.17 40.95 21.46
C TYR A 23 -11.36 40.03 21.17
N VAL A 24 -12.55 40.58 20.87
CA VAL A 24 -13.77 39.81 20.55
C VAL A 24 -13.88 39.52 19.05
N THR A 25 -13.20 40.31 18.19
CA THR A 25 -12.83 39.84 16.85
C THR A 25 -11.65 38.88 16.96
N GLY A 26 -11.90 37.74 17.60
CA GLY A 26 -11.06 36.56 17.46
C GLY A 26 -10.81 36.37 15.98
N CYS A 27 -9.54 36.17 15.63
CA CYS A 27 -9.14 35.78 14.30
C CYS A 27 -10.15 34.74 13.81
N SER A 28 -10.75 34.96 12.64
CA SER A 28 -11.24 33.84 11.86
C SER A 28 -10.00 33.06 11.43
N GLU A 29 -9.36 32.38 12.38
CA GLU A 29 -8.81 31.08 12.10
C GLU A 29 -10.03 30.32 11.61
N SER A 30 -10.20 30.34 10.29
CA SER A 30 -10.88 29.26 9.62
C SER A 30 -10.31 28.02 10.28
N ASP A 31 -11.15 27.31 11.06
CA ASP A 31 -10.83 25.97 11.50
C ASP A 31 -10.12 25.32 10.31
N PRO A 32 -8.91 24.75 10.48
CA PRO A 32 -8.32 24.01 9.39
C PRO A 32 -9.41 23.04 8.99
N VAL A 33 -9.96 23.23 7.78
CA VAL A 33 -10.92 22.30 7.21
C VAL A 33 -10.18 20.99 7.36
N GLU A 34 -10.61 20.13 8.28
CA GLU A 34 -10.11 18.75 8.31
C GLU A 34 -10.27 18.36 6.85
N GLU A 35 -9.15 18.14 6.15
CA GLU A 35 -9.21 17.66 4.79
C GLU A 35 -9.87 16.30 4.93
N GLY A 36 -11.20 16.30 4.82
CA GLY A 36 -12.02 15.13 5.01
C GLY A 36 -11.46 14.10 4.08
N VAL A 37 -11.31 12.88 4.58
CA VAL A 37 -10.81 11.74 3.83
C VAL A 37 -11.43 11.76 2.43
N LYS A 38 -10.62 12.07 1.41
CA LYS A 38 -11.08 12.13 0.02
C LYS A 38 -10.98 10.71 -0.53
N PRO A 39 -12.10 10.00 -0.74
CA PRO A 39 -12.05 8.68 -1.35
C PRO A 39 -11.53 8.82 -2.78
N ILE A 40 -10.78 7.81 -3.24
CA ILE A 40 -10.34 7.73 -4.63
C ILE A 40 -11.49 7.15 -5.45
N THR A 41 -11.99 7.94 -6.40
CA THR A 41 -13.13 7.56 -7.26
C THR A 41 -12.70 6.94 -8.60
N GLU A 42 -11.42 7.01 -8.92
CA GLU A 42 -10.82 6.48 -10.14
C GLU A 42 -10.60 4.97 -10.04
N ASP A 43 -10.77 4.22 -11.14
CA ASP A 43 -10.44 2.80 -11.14
C ASP A 43 -8.92 2.58 -11.17
N LEU A 44 -8.32 2.36 -10.01
CA LEU A 44 -6.87 2.15 -9.89
C LEU A 44 -6.36 0.84 -10.48
N PHE A 45 -7.21 -0.13 -10.79
CA PHE A 45 -6.80 -1.40 -11.38
C PHE A 45 -7.95 -2.01 -12.20
N PRO A 46 -8.10 -1.65 -13.48
CA PRO A 46 -9.19 -2.14 -14.30
C PRO A 46 -9.05 -3.64 -14.54
N LEU A 47 -9.92 -4.42 -13.89
CA LEU A 47 -9.97 -5.88 -14.00
C LEU A 47 -10.78 -6.34 -15.23
N VAL A 48 -10.47 -5.77 -16.40
CA VAL A 48 -11.12 -6.13 -17.67
C VAL A 48 -10.45 -7.36 -18.25
N VAL A 49 -11.22 -8.41 -18.56
CA VAL A 49 -10.68 -9.65 -19.17
C VAL A 49 -9.88 -9.32 -20.42
N GLY A 50 -8.68 -9.88 -20.51
CA GLY A 50 -7.75 -9.64 -21.60
C GLY A 50 -6.83 -8.43 -21.40
N HIS A 51 -7.05 -7.60 -20.37
CA HIS A 51 -6.10 -6.54 -20.00
C HIS A 51 -4.76 -7.16 -19.62
N LYS A 52 -3.66 -6.62 -20.17
CA LYS A 52 -2.30 -7.18 -20.02
C LYS A 52 -1.35 -6.14 -19.44
N ILE A 53 -0.58 -6.56 -18.46
CA ILE A 53 0.49 -5.78 -17.86
C ILE A 53 1.78 -6.60 -17.97
N THR A 54 2.74 -6.09 -18.73
CA THR A 54 4.08 -6.68 -18.80
C THR A 54 4.99 -5.90 -17.87
N LEU A 55 5.62 -6.60 -16.94
CA LEU A 55 6.50 -6.03 -15.93
C LEU A 55 7.89 -6.65 -16.12
N SER A 56 8.93 -5.86 -15.87
CA SER A 56 10.30 -6.35 -15.85
C SER A 56 11.07 -5.73 -14.70
N GLY A 57 12.07 -6.45 -14.23
CA GLY A 57 12.61 -6.18 -12.92
C GLY A 57 13.96 -6.82 -12.63
N PHE A 58 14.42 -6.49 -11.44
CA PHE A 58 15.72 -6.90 -10.90
C PHE A 58 15.57 -7.34 -9.46
N LEU A 59 16.49 -8.19 -9.02
CA LEU A 59 16.78 -8.35 -7.60
C LEU A 59 17.73 -7.22 -7.21
N ARG A 60 17.38 -6.47 -6.17
CA ARG A 60 18.15 -5.32 -5.67
C ARG A 60 18.57 -5.55 -4.24
N ASP A 61 19.78 -5.12 -3.93
CA ASP A 61 20.28 -5.06 -2.57
C ASP A 61 19.54 -3.96 -1.79
N LYS A 62 19.03 -4.30 -0.60
CA LYS A 62 18.28 -3.40 0.28
C LYS A 62 19.16 -2.31 0.89
N THR A 63 20.46 -2.53 1.02
CA THR A 63 21.40 -1.61 1.67
C THR A 63 21.96 -0.61 0.67
N THR A 64 22.38 -1.11 -0.49
CA THR A 64 23.05 -0.29 -1.52
C THR A 64 22.11 0.21 -2.59
N ASP A 65 20.90 -0.35 -2.68
CA ASP A 65 19.94 -0.11 -3.76
C ASP A 65 20.51 -0.45 -5.15
N VAL A 66 21.47 -1.38 -5.23
CA VAL A 66 22.09 -1.78 -6.50
C VAL A 66 21.50 -3.09 -7.01
N ASN A 67 21.40 -3.24 -8.32
CA ASN A 67 21.01 -4.51 -8.96
C ASN A 67 22.06 -5.59 -8.69
N ILE A 68 21.62 -6.78 -8.28
CA ILE A 68 22.53 -7.90 -8.02
C ILE A 68 23.13 -8.49 -9.31
N GLU A 69 22.41 -8.39 -10.44
CA GLU A 69 22.91 -8.81 -11.75
C GLU A 69 22.78 -7.64 -12.75
N ALA A 70 23.90 -7.29 -13.38
CA ALA A 70 24.02 -6.10 -14.23
C ALA A 70 23.65 -6.33 -15.71
N THR A 71 23.32 -7.56 -16.12
CA THR A 71 23.22 -7.98 -17.54
C THR A 71 21.86 -7.75 -18.20
N GLY A 72 20.89 -7.15 -17.51
CA GLY A 72 19.54 -6.87 -18.03
C GLY A 72 18.45 -7.26 -17.03
N ALA A 73 17.17 -7.04 -17.38
CA ALA A 73 16.06 -7.43 -16.50
C ALA A 73 16.02 -8.96 -16.34
N VAL A 74 16.32 -9.43 -15.13
CA VAL A 74 16.38 -10.86 -14.80
C VAL A 74 14.98 -11.43 -14.58
N TYR A 75 14.08 -10.59 -14.06
CA TYR A 75 12.71 -10.98 -13.77
C TYR A 75 11.79 -10.32 -14.78
N GLU A 76 10.95 -11.12 -15.41
CA GLU A 76 9.82 -10.64 -16.20
C GLU A 76 8.56 -11.27 -15.65
N ALA A 77 7.51 -10.47 -15.49
CA ALA A 77 6.18 -10.92 -15.11
C ALA A 77 5.19 -10.46 -16.19
N ARG A 78 4.25 -11.32 -16.57
CA ARG A 78 3.21 -10.99 -17.56
C ARG A 78 1.88 -11.30 -16.93
N MET A 79 1.22 -10.27 -16.44
CA MET A 79 -0.08 -10.38 -15.80
C MET A 79 -1.17 -10.14 -16.84
N THR A 80 -2.08 -11.10 -16.99
CA THR A 80 -3.27 -10.96 -17.81
C THR A 80 -4.50 -11.24 -16.97
N VAL A 81 -5.50 -10.36 -17.00
CA VAL A 81 -6.82 -10.65 -16.42
C VAL A 81 -7.47 -11.76 -17.25
N ALA A 82 -7.50 -12.98 -16.70
CA ALA A 82 -7.95 -14.17 -17.41
C ALA A 82 -9.47 -14.39 -17.30
N ALA A 83 -10.06 -14.05 -16.15
CA ALA A 83 -11.49 -14.22 -15.90
C ALA A 83 -11.94 -13.32 -14.73
N ASN A 84 -13.25 -13.02 -14.67
CA ASN A 84 -13.84 -12.12 -13.67
C ASN A 84 -14.74 -12.83 -12.64
N ASN A 85 -14.82 -14.17 -12.66
CA ASN A 85 -15.73 -14.93 -11.81
C ASN A 85 -15.25 -16.38 -11.60
N ALA A 86 -13.98 -16.57 -11.27
CA ALA A 86 -13.47 -17.90 -10.94
C ALA A 86 -13.90 -18.29 -9.53
N ALA A 87 -14.38 -19.53 -9.37
CA ALA A 87 -14.71 -20.06 -8.05
C ALA A 87 -13.44 -20.21 -7.20
N THR A 88 -13.45 -19.62 -6.01
CA THR A 88 -12.43 -19.84 -4.97
C THR A 88 -13.11 -20.43 -3.74
N PRO A 89 -12.34 -21.01 -2.78
CA PRO A 89 -12.89 -21.47 -1.50
C PRO A 89 -13.62 -20.40 -0.69
N PHE A 90 -13.46 -19.12 -1.06
CA PHE A 90 -13.98 -17.96 -0.34
C PHE A 90 -14.93 -17.11 -1.20
N GLY A 91 -15.46 -17.67 -2.29
CA GLY A 91 -16.35 -16.98 -3.22
C GLY A 91 -15.69 -16.66 -4.57
N PRO A 92 -16.38 -15.93 -5.45
CA PRO A 92 -15.87 -15.61 -6.76
C PRO A 92 -14.75 -14.56 -6.74
N ALA A 93 -13.78 -14.70 -7.64
CA ALA A 93 -12.68 -13.76 -7.79
C ALA A 93 -12.29 -13.54 -9.26
N HIS A 94 -11.59 -12.43 -9.50
CA HIS A 94 -10.85 -12.23 -10.72
C HIS A 94 -9.57 -13.05 -10.69
N VAL A 95 -9.16 -13.58 -11.84
CA VAL A 95 -7.92 -14.34 -11.99
C VAL A 95 -6.94 -13.50 -12.79
N LEU A 96 -5.77 -13.24 -12.22
CA LEU A 96 -4.60 -12.82 -12.98
C LEU A 96 -3.77 -14.06 -13.29
N SER A 97 -3.64 -14.40 -14.58
CA SER A 97 -2.58 -15.29 -15.01
C SER A 97 -1.28 -14.50 -14.98
N ASP A 98 -0.28 -14.97 -14.25
CA ASP A 98 1.08 -14.42 -14.30
C ASP A 98 2.02 -15.46 -14.87
N SER A 99 2.94 -15.03 -15.73
CA SER A 99 4.07 -15.85 -16.13
C SER A 99 5.34 -15.15 -15.71
N GLN A 100 6.14 -15.80 -14.86
CA GLN A 100 7.41 -15.28 -14.40
C GLN A 100 8.57 -15.99 -15.08
N ARG A 101 9.52 -15.21 -15.59
CA ARG A 101 10.81 -15.75 -16.05
C ARG A 101 11.75 -15.84 -14.84
N VAL A 102 12.12 -17.07 -14.46
CA VAL A 102 12.97 -17.31 -13.28
C VAL A 102 14.28 -17.98 -13.72
N PRO A 103 15.45 -17.56 -13.18
CA PRO A 103 16.71 -18.29 -13.36
C PRO A 103 16.63 -19.68 -12.72
N THR A 104 17.04 -20.74 -13.42
CA THR A 104 17.01 -22.12 -12.90
C THR A 104 18.33 -22.57 -12.26
N GLY A 105 19.31 -21.67 -12.13
CA GLY A 105 20.61 -21.96 -11.51
C GLY A 105 21.54 -22.84 -12.34
N ILE A 106 21.16 -23.23 -13.57
CA ILE A 106 22.01 -23.98 -14.51
C ILE A 106 22.61 -22.97 -15.50
N ALA A 107 23.94 -22.92 -15.57
CA ALA A 107 24.67 -21.95 -16.38
C ALA A 107 24.34 -22.05 -17.89
N ASN A 108 24.06 -20.89 -18.52
CA ASN A 108 23.85 -20.62 -19.96
C ASN A 108 22.71 -21.40 -20.67
N PRO A 109 21.50 -20.81 -20.79
CA PRO A 109 20.66 -20.74 -19.61
C PRO A 109 19.22 -21.20 -19.93
N PRO A 110 18.65 -22.20 -19.23
CA PRO A 110 17.22 -22.39 -19.31
C PRO A 110 16.55 -21.51 -18.24
N THR A 111 16.36 -20.23 -18.52
CA THR A 111 15.30 -19.49 -17.81
C THR A 111 13.97 -20.11 -18.21
N VAL A 112 13.15 -20.53 -17.24
CA VAL A 112 11.85 -21.14 -17.53
C VAL A 112 10.75 -20.14 -17.20
N TRP A 113 9.73 -20.10 -18.05
CA TRP A 113 8.48 -19.42 -17.72
C TRP A 113 7.69 -20.28 -16.76
N VAL A 114 7.58 -19.82 -15.52
CA VAL A 114 6.70 -20.41 -14.52
C VAL A 114 5.37 -19.67 -14.59
N VAL A 115 4.31 -20.39 -14.93
CA VAL A 115 2.95 -19.83 -14.93
C VAL A 115 2.34 -20.02 -13.55
N SER A 116 1.84 -18.94 -12.98
CA SER A 116 1.07 -18.91 -11.73
C SER A 116 -0.25 -18.19 -11.96
N SER A 117 -1.14 -18.32 -10.99
CA SER A 117 -2.39 -17.56 -10.97
C SER A 117 -2.50 -16.84 -9.64
N PHE A 118 -2.81 -15.54 -9.71
CA PHE A 118 -3.21 -14.76 -8.56
C PHE A 118 -4.70 -14.52 -8.61
N TYR A 119 -5.33 -14.52 -7.44
CA TYR A 119 -6.75 -14.22 -7.33
C TYR A 119 -6.90 -12.86 -6.70
N ILE A 120 -7.78 -12.05 -7.29
CA ILE A 120 -8.13 -10.72 -6.83
C ILE A 120 -9.63 -10.68 -6.58
N GLN A 121 -10.00 -10.40 -5.34
CA GLN A 121 -11.38 -10.09 -5.00
C GLN A 121 -11.54 -8.59 -4.99
N ARG A 122 -12.60 -8.11 -5.65
CA ARG A 122 -12.98 -6.71 -5.69
C ARG A 122 -14.35 -6.58 -5.02
N ASP A 123 -14.54 -5.52 -4.24
CA ASP A 123 -15.82 -5.29 -3.55
C ASP A 123 -16.98 -5.06 -4.54
N ALA A 124 -16.69 -4.43 -5.68
CA ALA A 124 -17.63 -4.23 -6.78
C ALA A 124 -17.09 -4.86 -8.08
N PRO A 125 -17.94 -5.43 -8.96
CA PRO A 125 -17.48 -6.06 -10.21
C PRO A 125 -16.97 -5.07 -11.27
N THR A 126 -17.26 -3.77 -11.15
CA THR A 126 -16.86 -2.71 -12.09
C THR A 126 -16.70 -1.36 -11.35
N GLY A 127 -15.90 -0.43 -11.90
CA GLY A 127 -15.74 0.93 -11.35
C GLY A 127 -14.67 1.01 -10.26
N SER A 128 -14.57 2.10 -9.48
CA SER A 128 -13.65 2.14 -8.34
C SER A 128 -14.05 1.15 -7.24
N GLY A 129 -13.07 0.63 -6.50
CA GLY A 129 -13.37 -0.32 -5.43
C GLY A 129 -12.12 -0.90 -4.79
N ASN A 130 -12.26 -1.25 -3.52
CA ASN A 130 -11.20 -1.91 -2.78
C ASN A 130 -10.95 -3.29 -3.38
N PHE A 131 -9.70 -3.75 -3.28
CA PHE A 131 -9.36 -5.09 -3.73
C PHE A 131 -8.36 -5.78 -2.80
N SER A 132 -8.57 -7.08 -2.72
CA SER A 132 -7.82 -8.01 -1.89
C SER A 132 -7.16 -9.05 -2.76
N PHE A 133 -5.95 -9.46 -2.38
CA PHE A 133 -5.20 -10.51 -3.04
C PHE A 133 -5.25 -11.78 -2.21
N LEU A 134 -5.50 -12.91 -2.86
CA LEU A 134 -5.42 -14.20 -2.21
C LEU A 134 -3.96 -14.61 -2.11
N THR A 135 -3.43 -14.65 -0.89
CA THR A 135 -2.01 -14.88 -0.63
C THR A 135 -1.82 -16.02 0.35
N ASN A 136 -0.81 -16.86 0.14
CA ASN A 136 -0.45 -17.91 1.07
C ASN A 136 0.36 -17.33 2.25
N ILE A 137 -0.14 -17.51 3.47
CA ILE A 137 0.56 -17.08 4.70
C ILE A 137 1.21 -18.24 5.47
N GLY A 138 1.25 -19.44 4.90
CA GLY A 138 1.85 -20.62 5.52
C GLY A 138 3.32 -20.47 5.89
N ARG A 139 4.05 -19.64 5.14
CA ARG A 139 5.44 -19.30 5.47
C ARG A 139 5.55 -18.55 6.80
N PHE A 140 4.59 -17.69 7.13
CA PHE A 140 4.51 -17.07 8.44
C PHE A 140 4.29 -18.12 9.53
N TYR A 141 3.39 -19.09 9.32
CA TYR A 141 3.18 -20.18 10.27
C TYR A 141 4.47 -20.96 10.55
N ARG A 142 5.21 -21.35 9.50
CA ARG A 142 6.50 -22.04 9.63
C ARG A 142 7.52 -21.23 10.42
N LEU A 143 7.66 -19.94 10.13
CA LEU A 143 8.65 -19.06 10.78
C LEU A 143 8.45 -18.99 12.30
N PHE A 144 7.20 -19.03 12.76
CA PHE A 144 6.86 -18.95 14.18
C PHE A 144 6.52 -20.32 14.80
N GLY A 145 6.83 -21.42 14.11
CA GLY A 145 6.59 -22.78 14.61
C GLY A 145 5.12 -23.09 14.89
N LEU A 146 4.20 -22.45 14.17
CA LEU A 146 2.76 -22.67 14.32
C LEU A 146 2.38 -23.98 13.62
N SER A 147 1.82 -24.93 14.37
CA SER A 147 1.37 -26.23 13.84
C SER A 147 0.07 -26.06 13.05
N ARG A 148 0.18 -25.47 11.85
CA ARG A 148 -0.94 -25.21 10.94
C ARG A 148 -0.51 -25.50 9.50
N PRO A 149 -1.42 -26.04 8.67
CA PRO A 149 -1.17 -26.17 7.25
C PRO A 149 -1.08 -24.79 6.59
N ASP A 150 -0.36 -24.73 5.47
CA ASP A 150 -0.35 -23.54 4.62
C ASP A 150 -1.76 -23.16 4.22
N SER A 151 -2.11 -21.89 4.42
CA SER A 151 -3.45 -21.38 4.16
C SER A 151 -3.40 -20.15 3.28
N LEU A 152 -4.31 -20.12 2.31
CA LEU A 152 -4.63 -18.92 1.55
C LEU A 152 -5.49 -17.99 2.40
N GLN A 153 -5.16 -16.70 2.40
CA GLN A 153 -5.92 -15.64 3.06
C GLN A 153 -6.10 -14.47 2.11
N TRP A 154 -7.27 -13.84 2.16
CA TRP A 154 -7.49 -12.55 1.50
C TRP A 154 -6.79 -11.47 2.31
N ILE A 155 -5.89 -10.74 1.65
CA ILE A 155 -5.21 -9.60 2.23
C ILE A 155 -5.61 -8.37 1.41
N GLN A 156 -6.27 -7.41 2.05
CA GLN A 156 -6.66 -6.17 1.39
C GLN A 156 -5.45 -5.25 1.25
N LEU A 157 -4.86 -5.25 0.07
CA LEU A 157 -3.68 -4.43 -0.24
C LEU A 157 -4.04 -3.02 -0.68
N VAL A 158 -5.27 -2.79 -1.17
CA VAL A 158 -5.71 -1.47 -1.65
C VAL A 158 -7.14 -1.20 -1.20
N LYS A 159 -7.29 -0.11 -0.45
CA LYS A 159 -8.57 0.39 0.06
C LYS A 159 -8.77 1.82 -0.41
N GLN A 160 -9.48 2.00 -1.53
CA GLN A 160 -9.66 3.28 -2.20
C GLN A 160 -10.58 4.22 -1.41
N ASP A 161 -11.56 3.66 -0.72
CA ASP A 161 -12.52 4.40 0.11
C ASP A 161 -11.89 4.97 1.40
N ALA A 162 -10.79 4.37 1.89
CA ALA A 162 -10.02 4.92 3.00
C ALA A 162 -9.29 6.22 2.62
N GLY A 163 -9.11 6.49 1.33
CA GLY A 163 -8.47 7.72 0.86
C GLY A 163 -6.96 7.78 1.14
N VAL A 164 -6.37 8.90 0.74
CA VAL A 164 -4.94 9.17 0.89
C VAL A 164 -4.62 9.50 2.35
N GLY A 165 -3.51 8.96 2.86
CA GLY A 165 -2.97 9.25 4.19
C GLY A 165 -3.53 8.40 5.33
N VAL A 166 -4.64 7.68 5.10
CA VAL A 166 -5.30 6.85 6.11
C VAL A 166 -4.77 5.42 6.08
N GLU A 167 -4.47 4.87 7.26
CA GLU A 167 -4.10 3.46 7.43
C GLU A 167 -5.34 2.58 7.59
N TRP A 168 -5.31 1.38 7.02
CA TRP A 168 -6.34 0.36 7.25
C TRP A 168 -5.72 -0.98 7.60
N THR A 169 -6.47 -1.81 8.33
CA THR A 169 -6.07 -3.18 8.59
C THR A 169 -6.50 -4.04 7.41
N GLY A 170 -5.52 -4.48 6.61
CA GLY A 170 -5.75 -5.33 5.45
C GLY A 170 -5.84 -6.82 5.78
N PHE A 171 -5.24 -7.23 6.90
CA PHE A 171 -5.34 -8.57 7.47
C PHE A 171 -4.97 -8.55 8.96
N ASP A 172 -5.65 -9.35 9.77
CA ASP A 172 -5.33 -9.53 11.19
C ASP A 172 -5.67 -10.95 11.64
N GLY A 173 -4.66 -11.68 12.10
CA GLY A 173 -4.81 -13.05 12.56
C GLY A 173 -3.99 -13.30 13.81
N THR A 174 -4.59 -13.98 14.79
CA THR A 174 -3.92 -14.38 16.04
C THR A 174 -4.01 -15.89 16.22
N TRP A 175 -2.90 -16.49 16.62
CA TRP A 175 -2.75 -17.93 16.78
C TRP A 175 -1.99 -18.27 18.06
N THR A 176 -2.22 -19.46 18.58
CA THR A 176 -1.42 -20.03 19.67
C THR A 176 -0.16 -20.67 19.09
N GLY A 177 1.00 -20.17 19.49
CA GLY A 177 2.31 -20.74 19.17
C GLY A 177 2.95 -21.46 20.36
N PRO A 178 4.15 -22.03 20.18
CA PRO A 178 4.84 -22.83 21.19
C PRO A 178 5.13 -22.09 22.50
N THR A 179 5.34 -20.77 22.42
CA THR A 179 5.76 -19.92 23.55
C THR A 179 4.71 -18.88 23.93
N GLY A 180 3.48 -18.97 23.37
CA GLY A 180 2.39 -18.03 23.63
C GLY A 180 1.68 -17.59 22.35
N GLN A 181 0.86 -16.55 22.45
CA GLN A 181 0.13 -16.01 21.29
C GLN A 181 1.08 -15.35 20.28
N VAL A 182 0.83 -15.58 19.00
CA VAL A 182 1.50 -14.96 17.86
C VAL A 182 0.44 -14.33 16.98
N ARG A 183 0.55 -13.02 16.71
CA ARG A 183 -0.39 -12.27 15.86
C ARG A 183 0.34 -11.67 14.66
N LEU A 184 -0.22 -11.85 13.47
CA LEU A 184 0.16 -11.14 12.25
C LEU A 184 -0.89 -10.11 11.93
N GLN A 185 -0.48 -8.85 11.86
CA GLN A 185 -1.28 -7.77 11.31
C GLN A 185 -0.61 -7.24 10.05
N ILE A 186 -1.37 -7.03 8.99
CA ILE A 186 -0.92 -6.33 7.79
C ILE A 186 -1.75 -5.06 7.66
N VAL A 187 -1.06 -3.93 7.62
CA VAL A 187 -1.64 -2.60 7.53
C VAL A 187 -1.30 -2.02 6.17
N GLY A 188 -2.31 -1.54 5.44
CA GLY A 188 -2.15 -0.84 4.18
C GLY A 188 -2.27 0.67 4.36
N LYS A 189 -1.63 1.44 3.48
CA LYS A 189 -1.76 2.90 3.40
C LYS A 189 -1.60 3.38 1.97
N ILE A 190 -2.49 4.25 1.50
CA ILE A 190 -2.24 5.05 0.30
C ILE A 190 -1.46 6.27 0.75
N VAL A 191 -0.15 6.30 0.48
CA VAL A 191 0.75 7.34 1.00
C VAL A 191 0.46 8.69 0.35
N GLY A 192 0.17 8.67 -0.95
CA GLY A 192 0.00 9.87 -1.76
C GLY A 192 0.15 9.56 -3.23
N GLN A 193 0.16 10.61 -4.04
CA GLN A 193 0.52 10.52 -5.45
C GLN A 193 1.97 10.98 -5.64
N GLU A 194 2.70 10.29 -6.51
CA GLU A 194 4.01 10.73 -6.97
C GLU A 194 4.17 10.60 -8.48
N SER A 195 4.95 11.51 -9.04
CA SER A 195 5.29 11.49 -10.46
C SER A 195 6.34 10.42 -10.73
N LEU A 196 6.05 9.50 -11.64
CA LEU A 196 6.92 8.38 -11.99
C LEU A 196 7.16 8.36 -13.50
N THR A 197 8.42 8.47 -13.93
CA THR A 197 8.79 8.33 -15.34
C THR A 197 9.24 6.90 -15.63
N LEU A 198 8.53 6.20 -16.52
CA LEU A 198 8.84 4.85 -17.00
C LEU A 198 8.80 4.84 -18.52
N GLY A 199 9.84 4.28 -19.16
CA GLY A 199 9.91 4.17 -20.62
C GLY A 199 9.86 5.50 -21.40
N GLY A 200 10.06 6.63 -20.71
CA GLY A 200 9.95 7.97 -21.31
C GLY A 200 8.57 8.61 -21.15
N GLN A 201 7.59 7.89 -20.60
CA GLN A 201 6.29 8.44 -20.21
C GLN A 201 6.25 8.74 -18.71
N THR A 202 5.66 9.87 -18.34
CA THR A 202 5.46 10.27 -16.94
C THR A 202 4.02 10.02 -16.51
N PHE A 203 3.87 9.36 -15.37
CA PHE A 203 2.58 9.03 -14.77
C PHE A 203 2.43 9.72 -13.42
N ASN A 204 1.20 10.10 -13.08
CA ASN A 204 0.84 10.45 -11.71
C ASN A 204 0.30 9.18 -11.03
N ALA A 205 1.11 8.56 -10.17
CA ALA A 205 0.81 7.24 -9.60
C ALA A 205 0.52 7.33 -8.10
N TYR A 206 -0.55 6.67 -7.66
CA TYR A 206 -0.82 6.44 -6.25
C TYR A 206 0.15 5.41 -5.69
N LYS A 207 0.92 5.82 -4.69
CA LYS A 207 1.81 4.93 -3.94
C LYS A 207 1.07 4.29 -2.78
N VAL A 208 1.01 2.97 -2.78
CA VAL A 208 0.40 2.15 -1.74
C VAL A 208 1.48 1.34 -1.04
N THR A 209 1.52 1.38 0.28
CA THR A 209 2.44 0.57 1.09
C THR A 209 1.66 -0.46 1.90
N ALA A 210 2.24 -1.65 2.06
CA ALA A 210 1.74 -2.70 2.92
C ALA A 210 2.80 -3.07 3.94
N THR A 211 2.50 -2.85 5.21
CA THR A 211 3.40 -3.07 6.35
C THR A 211 2.89 -4.22 7.21
N ARG A 212 3.73 -5.22 7.44
CA ARG A 212 3.46 -6.26 8.42
C ARG A 212 3.91 -5.82 9.81
N LYS A 213 3.15 -6.26 10.80
CA LYS A 213 3.44 -6.13 12.23
C LYS A 213 3.22 -7.49 12.87
N VAL A 214 4.23 -7.99 13.58
CA VAL A 214 4.15 -9.26 14.32
C VAL A 214 4.18 -9.00 15.81
N TYR A 215 3.24 -9.57 16.53
CA TYR A 215 3.13 -9.45 17.99
C TYR A 215 3.31 -10.82 18.64
N LEU A 216 3.98 -10.85 19.78
CA LEU A 216 4.30 -12.07 20.53
C LEU A 216 3.79 -11.95 21.97
N GLY A 217 3.33 -13.06 22.54
CA GLY A 217 2.95 -13.15 23.96
C GLY A 217 1.78 -12.27 24.38
N GLY A 218 0.87 -11.92 23.46
CA GLY A 218 -0.25 -11.02 23.75
C GLY A 218 0.14 -9.53 23.85
N SER A 219 1.38 -9.18 23.50
CA SER A 219 1.85 -7.79 23.46
C SER A 219 1.02 -6.92 22.52
N THR A 220 0.76 -5.67 22.92
CA THR A 220 0.21 -4.61 22.05
C THR A 220 1.27 -3.88 21.24
N THR A 221 2.55 -4.10 21.55
CA THR A 221 3.70 -3.56 20.80
C THR A 221 4.24 -4.63 19.86
N PRO A 222 4.43 -4.33 18.57
CA PRO A 222 4.93 -5.32 17.62
C PRO A 222 6.40 -5.63 17.91
N ALA A 223 6.72 -6.93 17.99
CA ALA A 223 8.08 -7.44 18.10
C ALA A 223 8.85 -7.31 16.77
N GLN A 224 8.14 -7.33 15.64
CA GLN A 224 8.73 -7.11 14.32
C GLN A 224 7.81 -6.22 13.49
N VAL A 225 8.40 -5.25 12.79
CA VAL A 225 7.71 -4.39 11.82
C VAL A 225 8.53 -4.37 10.54
N GLY A 226 7.88 -4.51 9.40
CA GLY A 226 8.55 -4.40 8.11
C GLY A 226 7.58 -4.12 6.98
N GLU A 227 8.03 -3.38 5.98
CA GLU A 227 7.28 -3.22 4.74
C GLU A 227 7.38 -4.50 3.91
N THR A 228 6.23 -5.10 3.57
CA THR A 228 6.16 -6.31 2.74
C THR A 228 6.06 -5.96 1.26
N ALA A 229 5.35 -4.87 0.92
CA ALA A 229 5.21 -4.43 -0.47
C ALA A 229 4.99 -2.92 -0.58
N THR A 230 5.46 -2.37 -1.69
CA THR A 230 5.05 -1.05 -2.18
C THR A 230 4.58 -1.17 -3.62
N ILE A 231 3.42 -0.60 -3.94
CA ILE A 231 2.76 -0.70 -5.23
C ILE A 231 2.45 0.71 -5.73
N TRP A 232 2.68 0.96 -7.02
CA TRP A 232 2.31 2.19 -7.69
C TRP A 232 1.20 1.91 -8.69
N LEU A 233 0.06 2.56 -8.48
CA LEU A 233 -1.16 2.39 -9.26
C LEU A 233 -1.49 3.67 -10.02
N VAL A 234 -1.82 3.53 -11.30
CA VAL A 234 -2.29 4.64 -12.13
C VAL A 234 -3.74 4.38 -12.51
N ALA A 235 -4.56 5.41 -12.39
CA ALA A 235 -5.96 5.36 -12.77
C ALA A 235 -6.16 4.82 -14.19
N ASN A 236 -7.09 3.88 -14.35
CA ASN A 236 -7.47 3.20 -15.59
C ASN A 236 -6.33 2.43 -16.28
N LEU A 237 -5.21 2.24 -15.60
CA LEU A 237 -4.01 1.60 -16.14
C LEU A 237 -3.61 0.40 -15.28
N GLY A 238 -3.59 0.61 -13.97
CA GLY A 238 -3.23 -0.41 -13.01
C GLY A 238 -1.83 -0.27 -12.44
N ILE A 239 -1.21 -1.40 -12.15
CA ILE A 239 0.13 -1.48 -11.56
C ILE A 239 1.17 -1.04 -12.60
N VAL A 240 1.89 0.04 -12.31
CA VAL A 240 3.00 0.52 -13.16
C VAL A 240 4.37 0.21 -12.57
N LYS A 241 4.45 0.07 -11.24
CA LYS A 241 5.64 -0.37 -10.52
C LYS A 241 5.19 -1.14 -9.28
N PHE A 242 5.94 -2.17 -8.89
CA PHE A 242 5.78 -2.78 -7.58
C PHE A 242 7.14 -3.25 -7.03
N ILE A 243 7.26 -3.17 -5.72
CA ILE A 243 8.39 -3.66 -4.94
C ILE A 243 7.84 -4.72 -4.00
N PHE A 244 8.45 -5.90 -4.02
CA PHE A 244 8.16 -6.96 -3.08
C PHE A 244 9.37 -7.23 -2.21
N ASN A 245 9.23 -6.92 -0.93
CA ASN A 245 10.21 -7.25 0.09
C ASN A 245 9.89 -8.67 0.54
N ALA A 246 10.47 -9.65 -0.15
CA ALA A 246 10.31 -11.05 0.24
C ALA A 246 10.85 -11.21 1.67
N ASP A 247 9.92 -11.51 2.57
CA ASP A 247 10.18 -11.57 3.98
C ASP A 247 11.03 -12.80 4.32
N GLY A 248 12.24 -12.61 4.86
CA GLY A 248 13.04 -13.64 5.54
C GLY A 248 13.73 -14.73 4.72
N GLU A 249 13.64 -14.75 3.38
CA GLU A 249 14.38 -15.72 2.53
C GLU A 249 15.49 -15.03 1.71
N SER A 250 15.32 -13.75 1.41
CA SER A 250 16.33 -12.93 0.75
C SER A 250 16.93 -11.96 1.76
N ASN A 251 17.82 -12.49 2.62
CA ASN A 251 18.64 -11.71 3.55
C ASN A 251 19.31 -10.55 2.80
N GLY A 252 18.76 -9.34 2.95
CA GLY A 252 19.33 -8.14 2.33
C GLY A 252 18.86 -7.82 0.91
N PHE A 253 17.87 -8.51 0.31
CA PHE A 253 17.41 -8.20 -1.06
C PHE A 253 15.90 -7.98 -1.18
N TYR A 254 15.50 -7.23 -2.20
CA TYR A 254 14.11 -7.02 -2.61
C TYR A 254 13.96 -7.16 -4.13
N ARG A 255 12.75 -7.47 -4.59
CA ARG A 255 12.44 -7.51 -6.02
C ARG A 255 11.74 -6.22 -6.44
N GLU A 256 12.27 -5.56 -7.46
CA GLU A 256 11.63 -4.40 -8.09
C GLU A 256 11.15 -4.78 -9.49
N PHE A 257 9.92 -4.40 -9.82
CA PHE A 257 9.33 -4.58 -11.13
C PHE A 257 8.72 -3.27 -11.63
N LYS A 258 8.87 -2.99 -12.93
CA LYS A 258 8.35 -1.82 -13.63
C LYS A 258 7.66 -2.25 -14.93
N SER A 259 6.59 -1.53 -15.30
CA SER A 259 5.88 -1.79 -16.55
C SER A 259 6.78 -1.57 -17.77
N LYS A 260 6.68 -2.47 -18.74
CA LYS A 260 7.30 -2.40 -20.08
C LYS A 260 6.35 -1.89 -21.16
N ASN A 261 5.06 -1.75 -20.83
CA ASN A 261 4.04 -1.42 -21.83
C ASN A 261 4.05 0.06 -22.26
N TRP A 262 4.98 0.86 -21.73
CA TRP A 262 5.01 2.32 -21.83
C TRP A 262 6.44 2.81 -21.91
#